data_AF-A0A2G3Q290-F1
#
_entry.id   AF-A0A2G3Q290-F1
#
_cell.length_a   1.000
_cell.length_b   1.000
_cell.length_c   1.000
_cell.angle_alpha   90.00
_cell.angle_beta   90.00
_cell.angle_gamma   90.00
#
_symmetry.space_group_name_H-M   'P 1'
#
loop_
_entity.id
_entity.type
_entity.pdbx_description
1 polymer ?
#
loop_
_entity_poly.entity_id
_entity_poly.type
_entity_poly.pdbx_seq_one_letter_code
_entity_poly.pdbx_strand_id
1 'polypeptide(L)'
;MRKDHIRDYATEAFRYYARLGKTFEQVKEEIYKEAIEKSKNNDIKTNNICSPTELAMMRADKAVIEKKGELEDILAVEETLKQLAYEYNGSDIKKVVQLVYFENPSEEIERNEFTRRVIYAANQIHCDERTVYRYLGKARSIFAENRGLRKTNKHIS
;
A
#
# COMPACT_ATOMS: atom_id res chain seq x y z
N MET A 1 -24.06 3.61 -6.89
CA MET A 1 -22.62 3.64 -7.21
C MET A 1 -22.17 2.20 -7.44
N ARG A 2 -21.66 1.84 -8.63
CA ARG A 2 -21.22 0.45 -8.92
C ARG A 2 -20.06 0.09 -7.99
N LYS A 3 -20.08 -1.13 -7.44
CA LYS A 3 -18.97 -1.66 -6.63
C LYS A 3 -17.73 -1.74 -7.52
N ASP A 4 -16.71 -0.99 -7.16
CA ASP A 4 -15.50 -0.78 -7.93
C ASP A 4 -14.39 -1.48 -7.16
N HIS A 5 -14.12 -2.74 -7.49
CA HIS A 5 -13.19 -3.58 -6.72
C HIS A 5 -11.78 -2.95 -6.61
N ILE A 6 -11.39 -2.12 -7.58
CA ILE A 6 -10.10 -1.40 -7.57
C ILE A 6 -10.12 -0.33 -6.49
N ARG A 7 -11.28 0.30 -6.25
CA ARG A 7 -11.42 1.31 -5.20
C ARG A 7 -11.21 0.74 -3.82
N ASP A 8 -11.89 -0.35 -3.51
CA ASP A 8 -11.82 -0.97 -2.19
C ASP A 8 -10.40 -1.49 -1.96
N TYR A 9 -9.84 -2.19 -2.96
CA TYR A 9 -8.47 -2.69 -2.92
C TYR A 9 -7.42 -1.59 -2.74
N ALA A 10 -7.48 -0.52 -3.55
CA ALA A 10 -6.53 0.59 -3.44
C ALA A 10 -6.68 1.32 -2.11
N THR A 11 -7.91 1.50 -1.61
CA THR A 11 -8.16 2.13 -0.31
C THR A 11 -7.49 1.33 0.81
N GLU A 12 -7.65 0.01 0.82
CA GLU A 12 -6.97 -0.86 1.79
C GLU A 12 -5.46 -0.84 1.64
N ALA A 13 -4.92 -0.85 0.42
CA ALA A 13 -3.47 -0.76 0.19
C ALA A 13 -2.87 0.55 0.71
N PHE A 14 -3.53 1.69 0.45
CA PHE A 14 -3.09 2.99 0.97
C PHE A 14 -3.17 3.05 2.50
N ARG A 15 -4.23 2.51 3.10
CA ARG A 15 -4.37 2.41 4.57
C ARG A 15 -3.31 1.49 5.17
N TYR A 16 -3.03 0.35 4.55
CA TYR A 16 -2.01 -0.59 4.99
C TYR A 16 -0.62 0.05 4.98
N TYR A 17 -0.28 0.76 3.89
CA TYR A 17 0.96 1.54 3.81
C TYR A 17 1.06 2.58 4.92
N ALA A 18 -0.01 3.35 5.16
CA ALA A 18 -0.05 4.35 6.22
C ALA A 18 0.09 3.74 7.63
N ARG A 19 -0.51 2.56 7.85
CA ARG A 19 -0.41 1.81 9.11
C ARG A 19 1.02 1.35 9.39
N LEU A 20 1.72 0.88 8.36
CA LEU A 20 3.11 0.43 8.49
C LEU A 20 4.05 1.60 8.75
N GLY A 21 3.84 2.74 8.04
CA GLY A 21 4.70 3.92 8.18
C GLY A 21 6.15 3.68 7.75
N LYS A 22 6.40 2.63 6.97
CA LYS A 22 7.72 2.16 6.55
C LYS A 22 7.80 2.06 5.04
N THR A 23 9.01 2.18 4.51
CA THR A 23 9.26 2.00 3.09
C THR A 23 9.26 0.53 2.69
N PHE A 24 9.12 0.26 1.39
CA PHE A 24 9.23 -1.09 0.82
C PHE A 24 10.51 -1.81 1.30
N GLU A 25 11.66 -1.14 1.21
CA GLU A 25 12.94 -1.73 1.60
C GLU A 25 12.99 -2.04 3.11
N GLN A 26 12.44 -1.15 3.95
CA GLN A 26 12.38 -1.37 5.39
C GLN A 26 11.52 -2.58 5.75
N VAL A 27 10.34 -2.72 5.14
CA VAL A 27 9.44 -3.86 5.39
C VAL A 27 10.07 -5.17 4.91
N LYS A 28 10.72 -5.15 3.74
CA LYS A 28 11.44 -6.31 3.20
C LYS A 28 12.58 -6.75 4.11
N GLU A 29 13.39 -5.81 4.60
CA GLU A 29 14.46 -6.10 5.55
C GLU A 29 13.94 -6.69 6.86
N GLU A 30 12.82 -6.18 7.39
CA GLU A 30 12.22 -6.69 8.63
C GLU A 30 11.73 -8.13 8.47
N ILE A 31 11.05 -8.44 7.36
CA ILE A 31 10.62 -9.80 7.04
C ILE A 31 11.84 -10.74 6.95
N TYR A 32 12.92 -10.26 6.31
CA TYR A 32 14.15 -11.04 6.17
C TYR A 32 14.82 -11.31 7.52
N LYS A 33 14.95 -10.29 8.38
CA LYS A 33 15.50 -10.40 9.75
C LYS A 33 14.65 -11.33 10.61
N GLU A 34 13.32 -11.17 10.59
CA GLU A 34 12.37 -12.01 11.33
C GLU A 34 12.50 -13.49 10.92
N ALA A 35 12.67 -13.77 9.63
CA ALA A 35 12.81 -15.14 9.14
C ALA A 35 14.13 -15.79 9.58
N ILE A 36 15.23 -15.04 9.61
CA ILE A 36 16.53 -15.52 10.12
C ILE A 36 16.46 -15.79 11.62
N GLU A 37 15.82 -14.92 12.40
CA GLU A 37 15.67 -15.14 13.84
C GLU A 37 14.81 -16.37 14.14
N LYS A 38 13.72 -16.56 13.40
CA LYS A 38 12.90 -17.79 13.48
C LYS A 38 13.67 -19.03 13.09
N SER A 39 14.59 -18.97 12.12
CA SER A 39 15.41 -20.13 11.75
C SER A 39 16.38 -20.49 12.87
N LYS A 40 17.09 -19.50 13.44
CA LYS A 40 18.01 -19.69 14.56
C LYS A 40 17.33 -20.35 15.77
N ASN A 41 16.12 -19.91 16.11
CA ASN A 41 15.37 -20.47 17.23
C ASN A 41 14.90 -21.92 17.00
N ASN A 42 14.69 -22.33 15.73
CA ASN A 42 14.29 -23.69 15.39
C ASN A 42 15.47 -24.65 15.29
N ASP A 43 16.65 -24.18 14.86
CA ASP A 43 17.83 -25.02 14.70
C ASP A 43 18.39 -25.50 16.06
N ILE A 44 18.08 -24.82 17.17
CA ILE A 44 18.36 -25.28 18.55
C ILE A 44 17.63 -26.60 18.89
N LYS A 45 16.54 -26.94 18.18
CA LYS A 45 15.72 -28.14 18.45
C LYS A 45 16.03 -29.34 17.56
N THR A 46 16.84 -29.20 16.51
CA THR A 46 17.06 -30.29 15.54
C THR A 46 18.55 -30.44 15.18
N ASN A 47 19.16 -31.55 15.58
CA ASN A 47 20.50 -31.99 15.18
C ASN A 47 20.53 -32.35 13.68
N ASN A 48 20.66 -31.38 12.79
CA ASN A 48 20.67 -31.63 11.34
C ASN A 48 21.92 -31.08 10.64
N ILE A 49 22.37 -31.78 9.60
CA ILE A 49 23.74 -31.80 9.05
C ILE A 49 23.97 -30.75 7.91
N CYS A 50 22.98 -29.89 7.63
CA CYS A 50 23.09 -28.87 6.57
C CYS A 50 23.87 -27.64 7.07
N SER A 51 24.56 -26.92 6.17
CA SER A 51 25.21 -25.66 6.55
C SER A 51 24.13 -24.71 7.11
N PRO A 52 24.24 -24.27 8.37
CA PRO A 52 23.17 -23.51 9.04
C PRO A 52 22.80 -22.23 8.29
N THR A 53 23.76 -21.68 7.54
CA THR A 53 23.65 -20.42 6.81
C THR A 53 22.79 -20.55 5.55
N GLU A 54 23.00 -21.56 4.70
CA GLU A 54 22.23 -21.70 3.46
C GLU A 54 20.75 -21.99 3.72
N LEU A 55 20.47 -22.80 4.75
CA LEU A 55 19.11 -23.17 5.12
C LEU A 55 18.35 -21.98 5.74
N ALA A 56 19.04 -21.12 6.50
CA ALA A 56 18.48 -19.87 6.99
C ALA A 56 18.15 -18.89 5.85
N MET A 57 19.05 -18.76 4.87
CA MET A 57 18.83 -17.91 3.69
C MET A 57 17.63 -18.40 2.86
N MET A 58 17.54 -19.70 2.58
CA MET A 58 16.40 -20.29 1.87
C MET A 58 15.06 -20.05 2.57
N ARG A 59 15.02 -20.15 3.91
CA ARG A 59 13.82 -19.86 4.71
C ARG A 59 13.45 -18.38 4.64
N ALA A 60 14.44 -17.49 4.67
CA ALA A 60 14.21 -16.06 4.55
C ALA A 60 13.66 -15.68 3.17
N ASP A 61 14.22 -16.23 2.09
CA ASP A 61 13.71 -16.03 0.73
C ASP A 61 12.27 -16.53 0.61
N LYS A 62 11.97 -17.69 1.20
CA LYS A 62 10.60 -18.22 1.22
C LYS A 62 9.62 -17.29 1.94
N ALA A 63 10.00 -16.73 3.09
CA ALA A 63 9.16 -15.79 3.84
C ALA A 63 8.87 -14.51 3.03
N VAL A 64 9.86 -14.02 2.27
CA VAL A 64 9.67 -12.88 1.36
C VAL A 64 8.73 -13.24 0.21
N ILE A 65 8.86 -14.43 -0.36
CA ILE A 65 7.96 -14.91 -1.42
C ILE A 65 6.52 -15.05 -0.91
N GLU A 66 6.33 -15.54 0.31
CA GLU A 66 5.00 -15.68 0.93
C GLU A 66 4.31 -14.32 1.10
N LYS A 67 5.05 -13.27 1.48
CA LYS A 67 4.53 -11.90 1.63
C LYS A 67 4.66 -11.04 0.38
N LYS A 68 4.96 -11.64 -0.78
CA LYS A 68 5.21 -10.91 -2.03
C LYS A 68 4.04 -10.01 -2.43
N GLY A 69 2.80 -10.46 -2.25
CA GLY A 69 1.61 -9.68 -2.61
C GLY A 69 1.53 -8.35 -1.85
N GLU A 70 1.77 -8.38 -0.53
CA GLU A 70 1.80 -7.20 0.33
C GLU A 70 2.95 -6.26 -0.01
N LEU A 71 4.13 -6.82 -0.28
CA LEU A 71 5.30 -6.07 -0.69
C LEU A 71 5.08 -5.34 -2.02
N GLU A 72 4.42 -6.00 -2.98
CA GLU A 72 4.03 -5.36 -4.26
C GLU A 72 3.00 -4.25 -4.06
N ASP A 73 2.08 -4.38 -3.11
CA ASP A 73 1.12 -3.31 -2.77
C ASP A 73 1.82 -2.10 -2.18
N ILE A 74 2.75 -2.31 -1.24
CA ILE A 74 3.56 -1.25 -0.63
C ILE A 74 4.37 -0.54 -1.71
N LEU A 75 5.06 -1.30 -2.57
CA LEU A 75 5.85 -0.74 -3.67
C LEU A 75 4.97 0.08 -4.63
N ALA A 76 3.79 -0.44 -5.00
CA ALA A 76 2.87 0.27 -5.87
C ALA A 76 2.36 1.58 -5.24
N VAL A 77 2.11 1.62 -3.93
CA VAL A 77 1.75 2.86 -3.21
C VAL A 77 2.92 3.84 -3.23
N GLU A 78 4.14 3.40 -2.93
CA GLU A 78 5.31 4.28 -2.98
C GLU A 78 5.53 4.90 -4.35
N GLU A 79 5.53 4.08 -5.40
CA GLU A 79 5.70 4.56 -6.77
C GLU A 79 4.57 5.49 -7.18
N THR A 80 3.35 5.24 -6.72
CA THR A 80 2.22 6.16 -6.93
C THR A 80 2.46 7.51 -6.28
N LEU A 81 2.93 7.54 -5.03
CA LEU A 81 3.22 8.80 -4.33
C LEU A 81 4.40 9.54 -4.94
N LYS A 82 5.41 8.83 -5.44
CA LYS A 82 6.55 9.40 -6.18
C LYS A 82 6.08 9.99 -7.51
N GLN A 83 5.33 9.25 -8.30
CA GLN A 83 4.80 9.70 -9.58
C GLN A 83 3.88 10.92 -9.42
N LEU A 84 3.00 10.90 -8.40
CA LEU A 84 2.18 12.05 -8.07
C LEU A 84 3.02 13.29 -7.72
N ALA A 85 4.23 13.16 -7.17
CA ALA A 85 5.05 14.32 -6.85
C ALA A 85 5.54 15.09 -8.10
N TYR A 86 5.63 14.43 -9.26
CA TYR A 86 6.09 15.03 -10.51
C TYR A 86 4.94 15.55 -11.40
N GLU A 87 3.69 15.26 -11.04
CA GLU A 87 2.50 15.63 -11.81
C GLU A 87 2.06 17.08 -11.57
N TYR A 88 1.39 17.67 -12.56
CA TYR A 88 0.70 18.96 -12.37
C TYR A 88 -0.44 18.80 -11.35
N ASN A 89 -0.49 19.67 -10.34
CA ASN A 89 -1.31 19.53 -9.11
C ASN A 89 -0.97 18.31 -8.24
N GLY A 90 0.21 17.74 -8.43
CA GLY A 90 0.68 16.55 -7.73
C GLY A 90 0.68 16.66 -6.20
N SER A 91 1.13 17.81 -5.70
CA SER A 91 1.15 18.12 -4.26
C SER A 91 -0.26 18.06 -3.65
N ASP A 92 -1.26 18.62 -4.31
CA ASP A 92 -2.63 18.64 -3.82
C ASP A 92 -3.26 17.24 -3.86
N ILE A 93 -3.00 16.47 -4.92
CA ILE A 93 -3.48 15.08 -5.02
C ILE A 93 -2.87 14.24 -3.90
N LYS A 94 -1.56 14.38 -3.65
CA LYS A 94 -0.87 13.67 -2.57
C LYS A 94 -1.46 14.06 -1.20
N LYS A 95 -1.68 15.36 -0.96
CA LYS A 95 -2.30 15.85 0.28
C LYS A 95 -3.70 15.27 0.47
N VAL A 96 -4.51 15.22 -0.59
CA VAL A 96 -5.84 14.58 -0.55
C VAL A 96 -5.77 13.10 -0.21
N VAL A 97 -4.85 12.35 -0.84
CA VAL A 97 -4.65 10.91 -0.54
C VAL A 97 -4.32 10.70 0.93
N GLN A 98 -3.39 11.52 1.47
CA GLN A 98 -2.99 11.44 2.88
C GLN A 98 -4.17 11.76 3.81
N LEU A 99 -4.87 12.88 3.58
CA LEU A 99 -5.99 13.30 4.44
C LEU A 99 -7.17 12.31 4.43
N VAL A 100 -7.41 11.62 3.32
CA VAL A 100 -8.56 10.72 3.19
C VAL A 100 -8.20 9.28 3.58
N TYR A 101 -7.07 8.76 3.11
CA TYR A 101 -6.71 7.36 3.31
C TYR A 101 -5.76 7.12 4.48
N PHE A 102 -4.94 8.09 4.90
CA PHE A 102 -3.91 7.85 5.94
C PHE A 102 -4.40 8.21 7.34
N GLU A 103 -5.52 8.94 7.45
CA GLU A 103 -6.17 9.21 8.72
C GLU A 103 -6.66 7.90 9.36
N ASN A 104 -6.35 7.66 10.64
CA ASN A 104 -6.71 6.46 11.41
C ASN A 104 -6.68 5.15 10.59
N PRO A 105 -5.49 4.72 10.10
CA PRO A 105 -5.38 3.64 9.13
C PRO A 105 -5.59 2.23 9.72
N SER A 106 -5.59 2.12 11.05
CA SER A 106 -5.82 0.86 11.80
C SER A 106 -7.28 0.63 12.17
N GLU A 107 -8.12 1.66 12.09
CA GLU A 107 -9.52 1.57 12.49
C GLU A 107 -10.41 1.17 11.31
N GLU A 108 -11.62 0.69 11.56
CA GLU A 108 -12.61 0.50 10.50
C GLU A 108 -13.21 1.86 10.13
N ILE A 109 -13.52 2.09 8.84
CA ILE A 109 -14.13 3.36 8.42
C ILE A 109 -15.57 3.39 8.91
N GLU A 110 -15.87 4.34 9.80
CA GLU A 110 -17.23 4.51 10.31
C GLU A 110 -18.18 5.05 9.23
N ARG A 111 -19.48 4.86 9.46
CA ARG A 111 -20.52 5.43 8.61
C ARG A 111 -20.35 6.95 8.51
N ASN A 112 -20.31 7.46 7.28
CA ASN A 112 -20.10 8.87 6.90
C ASN A 112 -18.70 9.43 7.17
N GLU A 113 -17.78 8.67 7.76
CA GLU A 113 -16.44 9.16 8.04
C GLU A 113 -15.68 9.52 6.77
N PHE A 114 -15.79 8.67 5.73
CA PHE A 114 -15.21 8.94 4.43
C PHE A 114 -15.66 10.29 3.86
N THR A 115 -16.96 10.60 3.96
CA THR A 115 -17.52 11.88 3.52
C THR A 115 -16.97 13.05 4.33
N ARG A 116 -16.86 12.90 5.67
CA ARG A 116 -16.25 13.93 6.52
C ARG A 116 -14.80 14.21 6.13
N ARG A 117 -14.01 13.16 5.87
CA ARG A 117 -12.61 13.28 5.43
C ARG A 117 -12.51 13.98 4.06
N VAL A 118 -13.42 13.70 3.13
CA VAL A 118 -13.49 14.37 1.83
C VAL A 118 -13.82 15.86 1.98
N ILE A 119 -14.80 16.21 2.80
CA ILE A 119 -15.17 17.62 3.09
C ILE A 119 -13.98 18.34 3.75
N TYR A 120 -13.34 17.69 4.72
CA TYR A 120 -12.15 18.23 5.37
C TYR A 120 -11.02 18.46 4.36
N ALA A 121 -10.71 17.48 3.51
CA ALA A 121 -9.69 17.61 2.48
C ALA A 121 -10.01 18.74 1.49
N ALA A 122 -11.26 18.85 1.04
CA ALA A 122 -11.73 19.92 0.15
C ALA A 122 -11.45 21.31 0.74
N ASN A 123 -11.73 21.51 2.02
CA ASN A 123 -11.45 22.75 2.74
C ASN A 123 -9.93 23.02 2.87
N GLN A 124 -9.12 21.98 3.08
CA GLN A 124 -7.66 22.09 3.25
C GLN A 124 -6.89 22.40 1.96
N ILE A 125 -7.48 22.14 0.79
CA ILE A 125 -6.89 22.47 -0.52
C ILE A 125 -7.73 23.49 -1.31
N HIS A 126 -8.72 24.11 -0.66
CA HIS A 126 -9.59 25.14 -1.23
C HIS A 126 -10.21 24.74 -2.58
N CYS A 127 -10.82 23.56 -2.65
CA CYS A 127 -11.49 23.08 -3.86
C CYS A 127 -12.84 22.42 -3.54
N ASP A 128 -13.60 22.08 -4.59
CA ASP A 128 -14.86 21.35 -4.44
C ASP A 128 -14.62 19.87 -4.09
N GLU A 129 -15.55 19.26 -3.34
CA GLU A 129 -15.54 17.81 -3.07
C GLU A 129 -15.44 16.98 -4.35
N ARG A 130 -16.05 17.44 -5.46
CA ARG A 130 -15.94 16.79 -6.78
C ARG A 130 -14.49 16.69 -7.25
N THR A 131 -13.69 17.73 -7.00
CA THR A 131 -12.26 17.74 -7.33
C THR A 131 -11.50 16.76 -6.44
N VAL A 132 -11.83 16.66 -5.15
CA VAL A 132 -11.27 15.64 -4.25
C VAL A 132 -11.55 14.24 -4.77
N TYR A 133 -12.79 13.91 -5.13
CA TYR A 133 -13.13 12.61 -5.71
C TYR A 133 -12.36 12.32 -7.01
N ARG A 134 -12.16 13.34 -7.86
CA ARG A 134 -11.36 13.22 -9.08
C ARG A 134 -9.88 12.94 -8.76
N TYR A 135 -9.29 13.63 -7.78
CA TYR A 135 -7.92 13.39 -7.33
C TYR A 135 -7.74 11.99 -6.76
N LEU A 136 -8.67 11.54 -5.90
CA LEU A 136 -8.69 10.15 -5.39
C LEU A 136 -8.84 9.13 -6.53
N GLY A 137 -9.65 9.44 -7.55
CA GLY A 137 -9.78 8.60 -8.75
C GLY A 137 -8.49 8.50 -9.56
N LYS A 138 -7.75 9.62 -9.71
CA LYS A 138 -6.44 9.66 -10.37
C LYS A 138 -5.41 8.86 -9.59
N ALA A 139 -5.31 9.05 -8.27
CA ALA A 139 -4.40 8.28 -7.42
C ALA A 139 -4.66 6.77 -7.51
N ARG A 140 -5.93 6.34 -7.43
CA ARG A 140 -6.31 4.92 -7.59
C ARG A 140 -6.00 4.38 -8.98
N SER A 141 -6.13 5.21 -10.01
CA SER A 141 -5.78 4.84 -11.38
C SER A 141 -4.27 4.59 -11.52
N ILE A 142 -3.44 5.48 -10.99
CA ILE A 142 -1.98 5.33 -11.04
C ILE A 142 -1.55 4.11 -10.21
N PHE A 143 -2.11 3.94 -9.02
CA PHE A 143 -1.86 2.75 -8.20
C PHE A 143 -2.20 1.45 -8.93
N ALA A 144 -3.36 1.38 -9.58
CA ALA A 144 -3.76 0.20 -10.33
C ALA A 144 -2.80 -0.11 -11.49
N GLU A 145 -2.25 0.91 -12.16
CA GLU A 145 -1.20 0.74 -13.18
C GLU A 145 0.09 0.21 -12.57
N ASN A 146 0.61 0.86 -11.53
CA ASN A 146 1.85 0.48 -10.87
C ASN A 146 1.79 -0.94 -10.26
N ARG A 147 0.61 -1.34 -9.79
CA ARG A 147 0.37 -2.68 -9.25
C ARG A 147 0.17 -3.76 -10.33
N GLY A 148 -0.13 -3.36 -11.56
CA GLY A 148 -0.47 -4.27 -12.67
C GLY A 148 -1.91 -4.78 -12.64
N LEU A 149 -2.83 -4.06 -11.98
CA LEU A 149 -4.24 -4.43 -11.93
C LEU A 149 -4.93 -4.10 -13.26
N ARG A 150 -5.72 -5.05 -13.78
CA ARG A 150 -6.52 -4.83 -14.99
C ARG A 150 -7.65 -3.86 -14.69
N LYS A 151 -7.54 -2.63 -15.21
CA LYS A 151 -8.66 -1.69 -15.25
C LYS A 151 -9.72 -2.24 -16.19
N THR A 152 -10.95 -2.37 -15.71
CA THR A 152 -12.11 -2.65 -16.56
C THR A 152 -12.46 -1.39 -17.36
N ASN A 153 -11.63 -1.02 -18.33
CA ASN A 153 -11.97 0.06 -19.27
C ASN A 153 -13.05 -0.45 -20.22
N LYS A 154 -14.29 -0.03 -19.98
CA LYS A 154 -15.26 0.19 -21.07
C LYS A 154 -14.88 1.50 -21.77
N HIS A 155 -14.23 1.36 -22.91
CA HIS A 155 -14.54 2.00 -24.20
C HIS A 155 -13.26 2.15 -25.04
N ILE A 156 -13.11 1.19 -25.96
CA ILE A 156 -12.65 1.48 -27.30
C ILE A 156 -13.60 2.57 -27.82
N SER A 157 -13.06 3.75 -28.12
CA SER A 157 -13.70 4.78 -28.92
C SER A 157 -12.74 5.12 -30.04
#